data_AF-A0A9D6DFA9-F1
#
_entry.id   AF-A0A9D6DFA9-F1
#
_cell.length_a   1.000
_cell.length_b   1.000
_cell.length_c   1.000
_cell.angle_alpha   90.00
_cell.angle_beta   90.00
_cell.angle_gamma   90.00
#
_symmetry.space_group_name_H-M   'P 1'
#
loop_
_entity.id
_entity.type
_entity.pdbx_description
1 polymer ?
#
loop_
_entity_poly.entity_id
_entity_poly.type
_entity_poly.pdbx_seq_one_letter_code
_entity_poly.pdbx_strand_id
1 'polypeptide(L)'
;MKGKFIAGGAVIAGALAWMIYAGVTQSAVYFVTPAELRAAPVAGKAYRLGGMVVPGSLRWEPRSLDLAFALSDGKATVPVRHKGTAPDLFGEGRGAVVEGSWSADGYFKATLILAKHSEEYKAPHDGGQAGYKELIKTLQGGTR
;
A
#
# COMPACT_ATOMS: atom_id res chain seq x y z
N MET A 1 -55.81 -5.04 -4.72
CA MET A 1 -55.03 -4.28 -3.70
C MET A 1 -53.67 -4.91 -3.38
N LYS A 2 -53.55 -6.23 -3.18
CA LYS A 2 -52.28 -6.92 -2.84
C LYS A 2 -51.14 -6.74 -3.87
N GLY A 3 -51.45 -6.74 -5.18
CA GLY A 3 -50.43 -6.57 -6.23
C GLY A 3 -49.69 -5.23 -6.18
N LYS A 4 -50.35 -4.16 -5.73
CA LYS A 4 -49.73 -2.83 -5.57
C LYS A 4 -48.70 -2.81 -4.43
N PHE A 5 -48.95 -3.56 -3.35
CA PHE A 5 -48.02 -3.72 -2.24
C PHE A 5 -46.83 -4.61 -2.59
N ILE A 6 -47.06 -5.68 -3.37
CA ILE A 6 -45.96 -6.55 -3.86
C ILE A 6 -45.06 -5.77 -4.83
N ALA A 7 -45.66 -5.03 -5.77
CA ALA A 7 -44.91 -4.18 -6.69
C ALA A 7 -44.12 -3.08 -5.95
N GLY A 8 -44.75 -2.41 -4.97
CA GLY A 8 -44.07 -1.43 -4.14
C GLY A 8 -42.91 -2.02 -3.34
N GLY A 9 -43.11 -3.20 -2.73
CA GLY A 9 -42.05 -3.91 -2.00
C GLY A 9 -40.89 -4.32 -2.91
N ALA A 10 -41.16 -4.80 -4.12
CA ALA A 10 -40.13 -5.16 -5.09
C ALA A 10 -39.30 -3.96 -5.54
N VAL A 11 -39.92 -2.79 -5.75
CA VAL A 11 -39.20 -1.55 -6.10
C VAL A 11 -38.29 -1.11 -4.96
N ILE A 12 -38.77 -1.15 -3.71
CA ILE A 12 -37.96 -0.78 -2.54
C ILE A 12 -36.79 -1.76 -2.38
N ALA A 13 -37.03 -3.06 -2.49
CA ALA A 13 -35.98 -4.07 -2.40
C ALA A 13 -34.94 -3.91 -3.52
N GLY A 14 -35.37 -3.61 -4.75
CA GLY A 14 -34.47 -3.35 -5.88
C GLY A 14 -33.61 -2.10 -5.67
N ALA A 15 -34.20 -1.02 -5.18
CA ALA A 15 -33.47 0.21 -4.85
C ALA A 15 -32.43 -0.01 -3.75
N LEU A 16 -32.79 -0.76 -2.70
CA LEU A 16 -31.86 -1.13 -1.63
C LEU A 16 -30.70 -1.99 -2.15
N ALA A 17 -31.00 -3.01 -2.96
CA ALA A 17 -29.98 -3.86 -3.56
C ALA A 17 -29.01 -3.05 -4.44
N TRP A 18 -29.53 -2.12 -5.24
CA TRP A 18 -28.71 -1.22 -6.06
C TRP A 18 -27.82 -0.32 -5.19
N MET A 19 -28.36 0.26 -4.13
CA MET A 19 -27.61 1.14 -3.23
C MET A 19 -26.48 0.38 -2.53
N ILE A 20 -26.73 -0.85 -2.06
CA ILE A 20 -25.72 -1.71 -1.47
C ILE A 20 -24.62 -2.01 -2.50
N TYR A 21 -25.00 -2.41 -3.71
CA TYR A 21 -24.05 -2.71 -4.78
C TYR A 21 -23.17 -1.50 -5.13
N ALA A 22 -23.78 -0.34 -5.34
CA ALA A 22 -23.07 0.90 -5.64
C ALA A 22 -22.10 1.27 -4.50
N GLY A 23 -22.55 1.23 -3.24
CA GLY A 23 -21.72 1.58 -2.09
C GLY A 23 -20.50 0.67 -1.90
N VAL A 24 -20.67 -0.65 -2.09
CA VAL A 24 -19.56 -1.60 -2.00
C VAL A 24 -18.51 -1.35 -3.10
N THR A 25 -18.95 -1.13 -4.34
CA THR A 25 -18.02 -0.91 -5.46
C THR A 25 -17.22 0.40 -5.34
N GLN A 26 -17.80 1.43 -4.72
CA GLN A 26 -17.12 2.71 -4.49
C GLN A 26 -16.10 2.66 -3.34
N SER A 27 -16.25 1.73 -2.40
CA SER A 27 -15.37 1.62 -1.21
C SER A 27 -14.17 0.70 -1.44
N ALA A 28 -14.16 -0.06 -2.53
CA ALA A 28 -13.10 -1.00 -2.84
C ALA A 28 -11.87 -0.28 -3.42
N VAL A 29 -10.73 -0.36 -2.71
CA VAL A 29 -9.42 0.04 -3.24
C VAL A 29 -8.79 -1.16 -3.92
N TYR A 30 -8.58 -1.07 -5.23
CA TYR A 30 -8.10 -2.20 -6.04
C TYR A 30 -6.57 -2.21 -6.08
N PHE A 31 -5.96 -3.35 -5.72
CA PHE A 31 -4.53 -3.57 -5.94
C PHE A 31 -4.30 -3.95 -7.40
N VAL A 32 -3.39 -3.25 -8.06
CA VAL A 32 -3.05 -3.44 -9.48
C VAL A 32 -1.55 -3.33 -9.70
N THR A 33 -1.05 -4.02 -10.70
CA THR A 33 0.31 -3.90 -11.22
C THR A 33 0.39 -2.82 -12.32
N PRO A 34 1.59 -2.29 -12.63
CA PRO A 34 1.81 -1.39 -13.76
C PRO A 34 1.25 -1.90 -15.10
N ALA A 35 1.38 -3.19 -15.41
CA ALA A 35 0.87 -3.75 -16.65
C ALA A 35 -0.67 -3.80 -16.68
N GLU A 36 -1.30 -4.19 -15.57
CA GLU A 36 -2.77 -4.20 -15.46
C GLU A 36 -3.35 -2.80 -15.54
N LEU A 37 -2.74 -1.83 -14.85
CA LEU A 37 -3.16 -0.45 -14.90
C LEU A 37 -3.05 0.13 -16.31
N ARG A 38 -2.00 -0.24 -17.06
CA ARG A 38 -1.82 0.17 -18.46
C ARG A 38 -2.81 -0.47 -19.42
N ALA A 39 -3.24 -1.71 -19.16
CA ALA A 39 -4.19 -2.41 -20.02
C ALA A 39 -5.60 -1.84 -19.91
N ALA A 40 -6.02 -1.39 -18.72
CA ALA A 40 -7.36 -0.84 -18.49
C ALA A 40 -7.34 0.32 -17.47
N PRO A 41 -6.77 1.48 -17.82
CA PRO A 41 -6.72 2.63 -16.92
C PRO A 41 -8.10 3.27 -16.78
N VAL A 42 -8.62 3.34 -15.55
CA VAL A 42 -9.85 4.11 -15.25
C VAL A 42 -9.46 5.36 -14.48
N ALA A 43 -9.58 6.53 -15.12
CA ALA A 43 -9.29 7.79 -14.46
C ALA A 43 -10.22 8.03 -13.26
N GLY A 44 -9.71 8.67 -12.21
CA GLY A 44 -10.49 9.04 -11.02
C GLY A 44 -10.85 7.89 -10.06
N LYS A 45 -10.60 6.64 -10.43
CA LYS A 45 -10.76 5.49 -9.53
C LYS A 45 -9.56 5.38 -8.58
N ALA A 46 -9.82 5.04 -7.31
CA ALA A 46 -8.78 4.77 -6.34
C ALA A 46 -8.13 3.40 -6.59
N TYR A 47 -6.81 3.41 -6.69
CA TYR A 47 -5.98 2.23 -6.90
C TYR A 47 -4.85 2.18 -5.88
N ARG A 48 -4.43 0.95 -5.56
CA ARG A 48 -3.12 0.65 -4.97
C ARG A 48 -2.23 0.04 -6.04
N LEU A 49 -1.32 0.84 -6.57
CA LEU A 49 -0.38 0.42 -7.59
C LEU A 49 0.88 -0.14 -6.92
N GLY A 50 1.16 -1.43 -7.14
CA GLY A 50 2.34 -2.10 -6.60
C GLY A 50 3.40 -2.38 -7.66
N GLY A 51 4.67 -2.09 -7.38
CA GLY A 51 5.77 -2.38 -8.29
C GLY A 51 7.15 -2.08 -7.69
N MET A 52 8.20 -2.28 -8.48
CA MET A 52 9.55 -1.87 -8.12
C MET A 52 9.84 -0.46 -8.62
N VAL A 53 10.48 0.35 -7.77
CA VAL A 53 10.95 1.68 -8.16
C VAL A 53 12.11 1.53 -9.15
N VAL A 54 11.93 2.08 -10.35
CA VAL A 54 12.92 1.99 -11.42
C VAL A 54 14.19 2.77 -11.03
N PRO A 55 15.39 2.17 -11.09
CA PRO A 55 16.65 2.89 -10.85
C PRO A 55 16.86 4.07 -11.80
N GLY A 56 17.39 5.18 -11.28
CA GLY A 56 17.55 6.45 -12.00
C GLY A 56 16.26 7.22 -12.29
N SER A 57 15.09 6.74 -11.83
CA SER A 57 13.81 7.44 -12.05
C SER A 57 13.44 8.39 -10.92
N LEU A 58 14.05 8.24 -9.74
CA LEU A 58 13.69 8.98 -8.54
C LEU A 58 14.18 10.43 -8.62
N ARG A 59 13.23 11.38 -8.61
CA ARG A 59 13.48 12.82 -8.61
C ARG A 59 12.72 13.47 -7.47
N TRP A 60 13.45 14.11 -6.56
CA TRP A 60 12.90 14.80 -5.41
C TRP A 60 13.23 16.29 -5.50
N GLU A 61 12.21 17.14 -5.40
CA GLU A 61 12.34 18.59 -5.32
C GLU A 61 11.95 19.07 -3.91
N PRO A 62 12.92 19.37 -3.02
CA PRO A 62 12.65 19.71 -1.63
C PRO A 62 11.83 20.99 -1.46
N ARG A 63 11.92 21.95 -2.41
CA ARG A 63 11.21 23.23 -2.28
C ARG A 63 9.71 23.12 -2.50
N SER A 64 9.28 22.27 -3.43
CA SER A 64 7.86 22.07 -3.75
C SER A 64 7.28 20.79 -3.12
N LEU A 65 8.12 19.98 -2.49
CA LEU A 65 7.81 18.63 -1.99
C LEU A 65 7.29 17.72 -3.10
N ASP A 66 7.73 17.94 -4.34
CA ASP A 66 7.35 17.10 -5.47
C ASP A 66 8.31 15.93 -5.60
N LEU A 67 7.72 14.74 -5.63
CA LEU A 67 8.42 13.48 -5.83
C LEU A 67 7.92 12.83 -7.12
N ALA A 68 8.83 12.58 -8.06
CA ALA A 68 8.54 11.85 -9.28
C ALA A 68 9.41 10.59 -9.35
N PHE A 69 8.82 9.48 -9.75
CA PHE A 69 9.52 8.21 -9.95
C PHE A 69 8.70 7.33 -10.90
N ALA A 70 9.23 6.18 -11.28
CA ALA A 70 8.49 5.19 -12.05
C ALA A 70 8.40 3.86 -11.30
N LEU A 71 7.24 3.21 -11.39
CA LEU A 71 7.03 1.84 -10.89
C LEU A 71 6.96 0.86 -12.06
N SER A 72 7.66 -0.26 -11.93
CA SER A 72 7.62 -1.35 -12.90
C SER A 72 7.37 -2.71 -12.25
N ASP A 73 6.65 -3.57 -12.95
CA ASP A 73 6.49 -5.00 -12.65
C ASP A 73 7.36 -5.88 -13.58
N GLY A 74 8.27 -5.27 -14.34
CA GLY A 74 9.08 -5.94 -15.37
C GLY A 74 8.38 -6.11 -16.73
N LYS A 75 7.07 -5.83 -16.83
CA LYS A 75 6.31 -5.87 -18.10
C LYS A 75 5.92 -4.48 -18.57
N ALA A 76 5.54 -3.60 -17.65
CA ALA A 76 5.22 -2.21 -17.93
C ALA A 76 5.84 -1.28 -16.89
N THR A 77 5.90 0.00 -17.22
CA THR A 77 6.48 1.05 -16.37
C THR A 77 5.57 2.25 -16.28
N VAL A 78 5.01 2.53 -15.11
CA VAL A 78 4.07 3.64 -14.89
C VAL A 78 4.79 4.80 -14.21
N PRO A 79 4.74 6.03 -14.76
CA PRO A 79 5.24 7.22 -14.08
C PRO A 79 4.30 7.58 -12.92
N VAL A 80 4.89 7.87 -11.76
CA VAL A 80 4.21 8.22 -10.52
C VAL A 80 4.65 9.61 -10.09
N ARG A 81 3.69 10.42 -9.63
CA ARG A 81 3.96 11.70 -8.97
C ARG A 81 3.28 11.73 -7.62
N HIS A 82 4.03 12.16 -6.61
CA HIS A 82 3.56 12.33 -5.24
C HIS A 82 3.95 13.73 -4.75
N LYS A 83 3.10 14.31 -3.89
CA LYS A 83 3.39 15.57 -3.22
C LYS A 83 3.46 15.33 -1.72
N GLY A 84 4.63 15.52 -1.13
CA GLY A 84 4.92 15.18 0.26
C GLY A 84 6.18 14.33 0.39
N THR A 85 6.59 14.09 1.63
CA THR A 85 7.81 13.34 1.94
C THR A 85 7.57 11.84 1.81
N ALA A 86 8.46 11.13 1.11
CA ALA A 86 8.44 9.68 1.09
C ALA A 86 8.94 9.09 2.43
N PRO A 87 8.49 7.88 2.80
CA PRO A 87 9.06 7.16 3.94
C PRO A 87 10.56 6.89 3.78
N ASP A 88 11.31 6.79 4.88
CA ASP A 88 12.77 6.55 4.86
C ASP A 88 13.17 5.28 4.11
N LEU A 89 12.31 4.25 4.13
CA LEU A 89 12.52 2.98 3.44
C LEU A 89 12.12 3.01 1.96
N PHE A 90 11.70 4.15 1.42
CA PHE A 90 11.42 4.31 0.01
C PHE A 90 12.69 4.62 -0.78
N GLY A 91 12.90 3.95 -1.91
CA GLY A 91 14.06 4.23 -2.76
C GLY A 91 14.11 3.36 -3.99
N GLU A 92 15.09 3.64 -4.85
CA GLU A 92 15.31 2.95 -6.12
C GLU A 92 15.65 1.46 -5.91
N GLY A 93 15.21 0.61 -6.84
CA GLY A 93 15.45 -0.84 -6.78
C GLY A 93 14.67 -1.57 -5.68
N ARG A 94 13.79 -0.87 -4.94
CA ARG A 94 12.96 -1.45 -3.88
C ARG A 94 11.51 -1.59 -4.33
N GLY A 95 10.83 -2.57 -3.76
CA GLY A 95 9.39 -2.73 -3.90
C GLY A 95 8.64 -1.65 -3.14
N ALA A 96 7.66 -1.04 -3.77
CA ALA A 96 6.79 -0.03 -3.19
C ALA A 96 5.33 -0.25 -3.62
N VAL A 97 4.41 0.15 -2.76
CA VAL A 97 2.98 0.25 -3.08
C VAL A 97 2.59 1.71 -2.93
N VAL A 98 1.87 2.24 -3.90
CA VAL A 98 1.36 3.62 -3.85
C VAL A 98 -0.14 3.61 -3.96
N GLU A 99 -0.80 4.40 -3.12
CA GLU A 99 -2.24 4.63 -3.21
C GLU A 99 -2.48 5.95 -3.94
N GLY A 100 -3.49 5.98 -4.82
CA GLY A 100 -3.78 7.15 -5.62
C GLY A 100 -4.76 6.88 -6.75
N SER A 101 -4.67 7.66 -7.81
CA SER A 101 -5.52 7.53 -8.99
C SER A 101 -4.75 7.77 -10.28
N TRP A 102 -5.24 7.20 -11.38
CA TRP A 102 -4.72 7.49 -12.71
C TRP A 102 -5.17 8.90 -13.15
N SER A 103 -4.19 9.75 -13.51
CA SER A 103 -4.46 11.09 -14.05
C SER A 103 -4.73 11.02 -15.55
N ALA A 104 -5.58 11.94 -16.03
CA ALA A 104 -5.80 12.15 -17.46
C ALA A 104 -4.51 12.54 -18.21
N ASP A 105 -3.54 13.13 -17.50
CA ASP A 105 -2.25 13.55 -18.04
C ASP A 105 -1.24 12.39 -18.24
N GLY A 106 -1.67 11.14 -18.02
CA GLY A 106 -0.85 9.94 -18.31
C GLY A 106 0.15 9.55 -17.21
N TYR A 107 -0.07 10.01 -15.98
CA TYR A 107 0.72 9.59 -14.81
C TYR A 107 -0.18 9.17 -13.65
N PHE A 108 0.38 8.37 -12.74
CA PHE A 108 -0.28 7.99 -11.51
C PHE A 108 -0.08 9.05 -10.44
N LYS A 109 -1.16 9.68 -9.98
CA LYS A 109 -1.13 10.67 -8.90
C LYS A 109 -1.22 9.93 -7.56
N ALA A 110 -0.08 9.74 -6.92
CA ALA A 110 0.01 9.06 -5.63
C ALA A 110 -0.27 10.03 -4.47
N THR A 111 -1.24 9.67 -3.63
CA THR A 111 -1.57 10.37 -2.38
C THR A 111 -0.83 9.77 -1.19
N LEU A 112 -0.49 8.48 -1.23
CA LEU A 112 0.24 7.79 -0.17
C LEU A 112 1.28 6.85 -0.78
N ILE A 113 2.47 6.80 -0.16
CA ILE A 113 3.52 5.85 -0.49
C ILE A 113 3.71 4.91 0.69
N LEU A 114 3.52 3.62 0.44
CA LEU A 114 3.78 2.54 1.39
C LEU A 114 5.05 1.83 0.94
N ALA A 115 6.16 2.12 1.61
CA ALA A 115 7.39 1.35 1.47
C ALA A 115 7.28 0.08 2.33
N LYS A 116 7.72 -1.06 1.81
CA LYS A 116 7.77 -2.29 2.59
C LYS A 116 8.80 -2.10 3.72
N HIS A 117 8.40 -2.31 4.97
CA HIS A 117 9.34 -2.46 6.07
C HIS A 117 10.17 -3.73 5.82
N SER A 118 11.50 -3.64 5.92
CA SER A 118 12.35 -4.82 6.03
C SER A 118 12.09 -5.46 7.40
N GLU A 119 11.01 -6.23 7.50
CA GLU A 119 10.74 -7.14 8.60
C GLU A 119 11.74 -8.31 8.50
N GLU A 120 13.02 -8.03 8.73
CA GLU A 120 13.88 -9.06 9.27
C GLU A 120 13.78 -8.92 10.80
N TYR A 121 12.72 -9.53 11.35
CA TYR A 121 12.58 -9.67 12.79
C TYR A 121 13.73 -10.56 13.28
N LYS A 122 14.83 -9.93 13.70
CA LYS A 122 15.79 -10.58 14.58
C LYS A 122 15.18 -10.55 15.96
N ALA A 123 14.68 -11.70 16.40
CA ALA A 123 14.32 -11.89 17.80
C ALA A 123 15.50 -11.40 18.66
N PRO A 124 15.25 -10.63 19.74
CA PRO A 124 16.31 -10.27 20.67
C PRO A 124 16.79 -11.57 21.31
N HIS A 125 17.90 -12.09 20.81
CA HIS A 125 18.66 -13.22 21.34
C HIS A 125 17.82 -14.44 21.75
N ASP A 126 17.97 -15.51 20.99
CA ASP A 126 18.42 -16.80 21.51
C ASP A 126 19.35 -16.62 22.73
N GLY A 127 18.72 -16.40 23.88
CA GLY A 127 19.28 -16.26 25.22
C GLY A 127 19.75 -17.60 25.75
N GLY A 128 20.59 -18.28 24.97
CA GLY A 128 21.22 -19.55 25.33
C GLY A 128 22.61 -19.34 25.96
N GLN A 129 22.61 -19.15 27.28
CA GLN A 129 23.68 -19.57 28.20
C GLN A 129 24.90 -18.69 28.53
N ALA A 130 25.10 -17.50 27.95
CA ALA A 130 26.27 -16.69 28.35
C ALA A 130 26.11 -15.99 29.72
N GLY A 131 24.90 -15.52 30.07
CA GLY A 131 24.68 -14.76 31.31
C GLY A 131 24.41 -15.61 32.56
N TYR A 132 23.90 -16.83 32.42
CA TYR A 132 23.44 -17.62 33.56
C TYR A 132 24.60 -18.25 34.36
N LYS A 133 25.68 -18.66 33.68
CA LYS A 133 26.89 -19.19 34.34
C LYS A 133 27.62 -18.13 35.16
N GLU A 134 27.70 -16.90 34.65
CA GLU A 134 28.28 -15.73 35.35
C GLU A 134 27.45 -15.35 36.60
N LEU A 135 26.11 -15.43 36.49
CA LEU A 135 25.20 -15.17 37.60
C LEU A 135 25.30 -16.23 38.72
N ILE A 136 25.39 -17.52 38.38
CA ILE A 136 25.53 -18.58 39.39
C ILE A 136 26.90 -18.50 40.11
N LYS A 137 27.97 -18.17 39.37
CA LYS A 137 29.33 -18.06 39.93
C LYS A 137 29.47 -16.93 40.96
N THR A 138 28.76 -15.82 40.76
CA THR A 138 28.74 -14.69 41.71
C THR A 138 27.88 -14.98 42.94
N LEU A 139 26.79 -15.75 42.80
CA LEU A 139 25.96 -16.17 43.92
C LEU A 139 26.63 -17.24 44.81
N GLN A 140 27.48 -18.09 44.25
CA GLN A 140 28.20 -19.13 44.99
C GLN A 140 29.51 -18.64 45.64
N GLY A 141 29.98 -17.44 45.29
CA GLY A 141 31.28 -16.89 45.76
C GLY A 141 31.18 -15.90 46.92
N GLY A 142 30.11 -15.93 47.72
CA GLY A 142 29.76 -14.86 48.65
C GLY A 142 29.40 -15.29 50.06
N THR A 143 30.14 -16.17 50.71
CA THR A 143 30.23 -16.18 52.19
C THR A 143 31.55 -16.81 52.63
N ARG A 144 32.13 -16.20 53.66
CA ARG A 144 33.39 -16.50 54.34
C ARG A 144 33.63 -17.98 54.62
#